data_AF-A0A317MMR4-F1
#
_entry.id   AF-A0A317MMR4-F1
#
_cell.length_a   1.000
_cell.length_b   1.000
_cell.length_c   1.000
_cell.angle_alpha   90.00
_cell.angle_beta   90.00
_cell.angle_gamma   90.00
#
_symmetry.space_group_name_H-M   'P 1'
#
loop_
_entity.id
_entity.type
_entity.pdbx_description
1 polymer ?
#
loop_
_entity_poly.entity_id
_entity_poly.type
_entity_poly.pdbx_seq_one_letter_code
_entity_poly.pdbx_strand_id
1 'polypeptide(L)'
;MGRQEILDRDLAPLTLFVIDEGALRRQVGGAEVMKRQFQALLRRASNPAVQIQVLSFGRGAHSAMNGPLVILDMDHAEALVYAETPGSG
;
A
#
# COMPACT_ATOMS: atom_id res chain seq x y z
N MET A 1 -10.76 12.50 -5.21
CA MET A 1 -10.00 12.05 -6.39
C MET A 1 -8.51 12.42 -6.38
N GLY A 2 -7.97 13.21 -5.44
CA GLY A 2 -6.58 13.70 -5.54
C GLY A 2 -5.43 12.80 -5.06
N ARG A 3 -5.68 11.62 -4.45
CA ARG A 3 -4.60 10.82 -3.84
C ARG A 3 -3.68 10.14 -4.88
N GLN A 4 -4.24 9.67 -5.99
CA GLN A 4 -3.43 9.02 -7.03
C GLN A 4 -2.58 10.02 -7.81
N GLU A 5 -3.09 11.24 -7.99
CA GLU A 5 -2.40 12.32 -8.71
C GLU A 5 -1.07 12.70 -8.06
N ILE A 6 -0.90 12.46 -6.75
CA ILE A 6 0.37 12.71 -6.02
C ILE A 6 1.51 11.85 -6.57
N LEU A 7 1.21 10.63 -7.05
CA LEU A 7 2.20 9.69 -7.58
C LEU A 7 2.70 10.08 -8.97
N ASP A 8 1.98 10.97 -9.65
CA ASP A 8 2.21 11.36 -11.04
C ASP A 8 2.83 12.77 -11.16
N ARG A 9 3.19 13.41 -10.04
CA ARG A 9 3.82 14.75 -10.02
C ARG A 9 5.31 14.69 -10.38
N ASP A 10 5.84 15.77 -10.95
CA ASP A 10 7.27 15.90 -11.28
C ASP A 10 8.19 15.70 -10.05
N LEU A 11 7.71 16.06 -8.86
CA LEU A 11 8.36 15.80 -7.57
C LEU A 11 7.50 14.81 -6.75
N ALA A 12 7.27 13.62 -7.31
CA ALA A 12 6.54 12.57 -6.61
C ALA A 12 7.35 12.05 -5.41
N PRO A 13 6.72 11.89 -4.22
CA PRO A 13 7.38 11.27 -3.09
C PRO A 13 7.65 9.79 -3.37
N LEU A 14 8.76 9.27 -2.85
CA LEU A 14 9.00 7.83 -2.83
C LEU A 14 7.86 7.17 -2.05
N THR A 15 7.10 6.32 -2.72
CA THR A 15 5.93 5.66 -2.15
C THR A 15 6.13 4.15 -2.11
N LEU A 16 6.13 3.58 -0.91
CA LEU A 16 6.21 2.15 -0.68
C LEU A 16 4.84 1.58 -0.36
N PHE A 17 4.43 0.56 -1.12
CA PHE A 17 3.23 -0.21 -0.87
C PHE A 17 3.61 -1.65 -0.54
N VAL A 18 3.05 -2.19 0.55
CA VAL A 18 3.12 -3.61 0.87
C VAL A 18 1.72 -4.19 0.74
N ILE A 19 1.55 -5.18 -0.13
CA ILE A 19 0.26 -5.79 -0.43
C ILE A 19 0.28 -7.23 0.05
N ASP A 20 -0.73 -7.63 0.82
CA ASP A 20 -0.93 -9.02 1.22
C ASP A 20 -1.19 -9.93 0.01
N GLU A 21 -0.52 -11.08 -0.04
CA GLU A 21 -0.70 -12.06 -1.10
C GLU A 21 -2.16 -12.51 -1.24
N GLY A 22 -2.90 -12.63 -0.14
CA GLY A 22 -4.31 -12.97 -0.13
C GLY A 22 -5.18 -11.92 -0.81
N ALA A 23 -4.81 -10.64 -0.73
CA ALA A 23 -5.50 -9.58 -1.47
C ALA A 23 -5.30 -9.71 -2.99
N LEU A 24 -4.14 -10.18 -3.44
CA LEU A 24 -3.86 -10.43 -4.85
C LEU A 24 -4.53 -11.73 -5.35
N ARG A 25 -4.66 -12.75 -4.50
CA ARG A 25 -5.25 -14.04 -4.88
C ARG A 25 -6.78 -14.07 -4.78
N ARG A 26 -7.40 -13.22 -3.96
CA ARG A 26 -8.87 -13.17 -3.82
C ARG A 26 -9.48 -12.51 -5.04
N GLN A 27 -10.17 -13.31 -5.86
CA GLN A 27 -10.82 -12.80 -7.06
C GLN A 27 -11.98 -11.85 -6.72
N VAL A 28 -11.95 -10.66 -7.30
CA VAL A 28 -13.02 -9.65 -7.20
C VAL A 28 -13.40 -9.20 -8.60
N GLY A 29 -14.69 -9.28 -8.93
CA GLY A 29 -15.19 -8.87 -10.26
C GLY A 29 -14.81 -9.79 -11.43
N GLY A 30 -14.21 -10.95 -11.17
CA GLY A 30 -13.89 -11.96 -12.19
C GLY A 30 -12.48 -11.83 -12.80
N ALA A 31 -12.12 -12.76 -13.69
CA ALA A 31 -10.74 -12.92 -14.18
C ALA A 31 -10.25 -11.72 -14.99
N GLU A 32 -11.10 -11.18 -15.87
CA GLU A 32 -10.75 -10.01 -16.68
C GLU A 32 -10.55 -8.75 -15.84
N VAL A 33 -11.30 -8.59 -14.74
CA VAL A 33 -11.10 -7.48 -13.80
C VAL A 33 -9.75 -7.63 -13.10
N MET A 34 -9.45 -8.82 -12.55
CA MET A 34 -8.18 -9.09 -11.89
C MET A 34 -6.98 -8.89 -12.83
N LYS A 35 -7.08 -9.34 -14.08
CA LYS A 35 -6.05 -9.11 -15.09
C LYS A 35 -5.76 -7.61 -15.29
N ARG A 36 -6.80 -6.79 -15.42
CA ARG A 36 -6.64 -5.32 -15.53
C ARG A 36 -6.05 -4.71 -14.26
N GLN A 37 -6.43 -5.20 -13.08
CA GLN A 37 -5.87 -4.76 -11.81
C GLN A 37 -4.37 -5.07 -11.72
N PHE A 38 -3.93 -6.28 -12.05
CA PHE A 38 -2.50 -6.62 -12.06
C PHE A 38 -1.73 -5.80 -13.09
N GLN A 39 -2.28 -5.60 -14.28
CA GLN A 39 -1.66 -4.70 -15.27
C GLN A 39 -1.52 -3.26 -14.74
N ALA A 40 -2.49 -2.77 -13.97
CA ALA A 40 -2.41 -1.45 -13.35
C ALA A 40 -1.31 -1.39 -12.29
N LEU A 41 -1.17 -2.41 -11.44
CA LEU A 41 -0.09 -2.50 -10.46
C LEU A 41 1.29 -2.53 -11.14
N LEU A 42 1.46 -3.32 -12.21
CA LEU A 42 2.71 -3.38 -12.97
C LEU A 42 3.05 -2.04 -13.62
N ARG A 43 2.07 -1.34 -14.20
CA ARG A 43 2.28 0.02 -14.74
C ARG A 43 2.67 1.04 -13.67
N ARG A 44 2.20 0.88 -12.44
CA ARG A 44 2.61 1.75 -11.33
C ARG A 44 4.03 1.39 -10.86
N ALA A 45 4.36 0.11 -10.77
CA ALA A 45 5.68 -0.37 -10.40
C ALA A 45 6.80 -0.01 -11.40
N SER A 46 6.46 0.38 -12.64
CA SER A 46 7.46 0.89 -13.59
C SER A 46 7.91 2.33 -13.29
N ASN A 47 7.22 3.06 -12.43
CA ASN A 47 7.69 4.37 -11.94
C ASN A 47 8.70 4.15 -10.81
N PRO A 48 9.95 4.66 -10.91
CA PRO A 48 10.98 4.48 -9.89
C PRO A 48 10.63 5.11 -8.53
N ALA A 49 9.71 6.07 -8.48
CA ALA A 49 9.18 6.65 -7.24
C ALA A 49 8.13 5.75 -6.56
N VAL A 50 7.76 4.61 -7.17
CA VAL A 50 6.75 3.68 -6.64
C VAL A 50 7.33 2.29 -6.48
N GLN A 51 7.35 1.79 -5.25
CA GLN A 51 7.76 0.43 -4.94
C GLN A 51 6.57 -0.36 -4.41
N ILE A 52 6.33 -1.54 -5.00
CA ILE A 52 5.27 -2.46 -4.58
C ILE A 52 5.91 -3.77 -4.16
N GLN A 53 5.67 -4.18 -2.91
CA GLN A 53 6.14 -5.44 -2.34
C GLN A 53 4.94 -6.33 -2.01
N VAL A 54 5.10 -7.64 -2.19
CA VAL A 54 4.09 -8.62 -1.84
C VAL A 54 4.47 -9.32 -0.53
N LEU A 55 3.56 -9.28 0.43
CA LEU A 55 3.71 -9.97 1.70
C LEU A 55 3.15 -11.40 1.55
N SER A 56 4.07 -12.37 1.47
CA SER A 56 3.73 -13.78 1.26
C SER A 56 3.07 -14.41 2.49
N PHE A 57 2.18 -15.39 2.30
CA PHE A 57 1.61 -16.16 3.41
C PHE A 57 2.63 -16.84 4.31
N GLY A 58 3.77 -17.24 3.75
CA GLY A 58 4.85 -17.90 4.50
C GLY A 58 5.56 -17.00 5.51
N ARG A 59 5.28 -15.68 5.53
CA ARG A 59 5.95 -14.74 6.44
C ARG A 59 5.47 -14.86 7.89
N GLY A 60 4.32 -15.48 8.13
CA GLY A 60 3.76 -15.64 9.47
C GLY A 60 3.31 -14.30 10.08
N ALA A 61 3.36 -14.17 11.41
CA ALA A 61 2.90 -12.98 12.10
C ALA A 61 3.72 -11.72 11.74
N HIS A 62 3.04 -10.60 11.47
CA HIS A 62 3.67 -9.32 11.15
C HIS A 62 2.88 -8.12 11.69
N SER A 63 3.54 -6.96 11.82
CA SER A 63 2.97 -5.76 12.43
C SER A 63 1.68 -5.26 11.77
N ALA A 64 1.57 -5.40 10.45
CA ALA A 64 0.37 -5.00 9.70
C ALA A 64 -0.88 -5.86 9.97
N MET A 65 -0.77 -6.98 10.72
CA MET A 65 -1.94 -7.79 11.10
C MET A 65 -2.86 -7.07 12.09
N ASN A 66 -2.34 -6.10 12.84
CA ASN A 66 -3.09 -5.36 13.86
C ASN A 66 -3.90 -4.18 13.30
N GLY A 67 -3.94 -4.03 11.97
CA GLY A 67 -4.67 -2.97 11.29
C GLY A 67 -3.77 -1.93 10.63
N PRO A 68 -4.37 -0.93 9.96
CA PRO A 68 -3.62 0.15 9.33
C PRO A 68 -2.92 1.01 10.39
N LEU A 69 -1.69 1.41 10.09
CA LEU A 69 -0.95 2.39 10.87
C LEU A 69 -0.34 3.43 9.92
N VAL A 70 -0.28 4.67 10.39
CA VAL A 70 0.35 5.80 9.71
C VAL A 70 1.47 6.28 10.63
N ILE A 71 2.70 6.24 10.14
CA ILE A 71 3.85 6.84 10.82
C ILE A 71 4.03 8.25 10.23
N LEU A 72 3.97 9.24 11.10
CA LEU A 72 4.26 10.64 10.79
C LEU A 72 5.66 10.92 11.32
N ASP A 73 6.61 11.01 10.40
CA ASP A 73 7.99 11.39 10.70
C ASP A 73 8.17 12.88 10.36
N MET A 74 8.78 13.64 11.28
CA MET A 74 8.92 15.09 11.20
C MET A 74 10.33 15.48 11.66
N ASP A 75 11.01 16.35 10.88
CA ASP A 75 12.43 16.69 11.08
C ASP A 75 12.80 17.20 12.49
N HIS A 76 11.83 17.72 13.26
CA HIS A 76 12.05 18.31 14.58
C HIS A 76 11.10 17.77 15.66
N ALA A 77 10.54 16.57 15.49
CA ALA A 77 9.70 15.92 16.48
C ALA A 77 9.91 14.40 16.49
N GLU A 78 9.48 13.74 17.57
CA GLU A 78 9.47 12.28 17.62
C GLU A 78 8.45 11.72 16.61
N ALA A 79 8.79 10.59 15.97
CA ALA A 79 7.89 9.92 15.04
C ALA A 79 6.60 9.52 15.75
N LEU A 80 5.46 9.98 15.22
CA LEU A 80 4.13 9.68 15.77
C LEU A 80 3.51 8.52 15.00
N VAL A 81 2.92 7.57 15.72
CA VAL A 81 2.13 6.48 15.12
C VAL A 81 0.66 6.76 15.35
N TYR A 82 -0.08 6.92 14.26
CA TYR A 82 -1.53 6.92 14.25
C TYR A 82 -2.02 5.55 13.79
N ALA A 83 -2.77 4.84 14.64
CA ALA A 83 -3.41 3.58 14.29
C ALA A 83 -4.91 3.74 14.40
N GLU A 84 -5.64 3.36 13.35
CA GLU A 84 -7.11 3.37 13.36
C GLU A 84 -7.58 1.93 13.57
N THR A 85 -8.06 1.64 14.78
CA THR A 85 -8.63 0.32 15.12
C THR A 85 -10.16 0.41 15.20
N PRO A 86 -10.91 -0.57 14.68
CA PRO A 86 -12.36 -0.60 14.85
C PRO A 86 -12.73 -0.55 16.34
N GLY A 87 -13.46 0.47 16.76
CA GLY A 87 -13.92 0.64 18.15
C GLY A 87 -13.11 1.62 19.02
N SER A 88 -12.06 2.25 18.48
CA SER A 88 -11.38 3.37 19.13
C SER A 88 -11.73 4.67 18.38
N GLY A 89 -12.79 5.33 18.84
CA GLY A 89 -13.20 6.67 18.43
C GLY A 89 -13.57 7.49 19.65
#